data_AF-M1J521-F1
#
_entry.id   AF-M1J521-F1
#
_cell.length_a   1.000
_cell.length_b   1.000
_cell.length_c   1.000
_cell.angle_alpha   90.00
_cell.angle_beta   90.00
_cell.angle_gamma   90.00
#
_symmetry.space_group_name_H-M   'P 1'
#
loop_
_entity.id
_entity.type
_entity.pdbx_description
1 polymer ?
#
loop_
_entity_poly.entity_id
_entity_poly.type
_entity_poly.pdbx_seq_one_letter_code
_entity_poly.pdbx_strand_id
1 'polypeptide(L)'
;MVSIKGLHERVRSILDDIYIESHEVRGVRNGFEIIQKYSRDNYVEKEELYINKKDYSISLYIDSIGTGSLTIVKDGKIEARKISSEELEKTIKEIMAILGDNS
;
A
#
# COMPACT_ATOMS: atom_id res chain seq x y z
N MET A 1 -3.88 15.31 -5.04
CA MET A 1 -2.68 14.60 -5.53
C MET A 1 -1.99 13.98 -4.34
N VAL A 2 -1.98 12.65 -4.30
CA VAL A 2 -1.43 11.87 -3.19
C VAL A 2 0.09 12.07 -3.12
N SER A 3 0.61 12.41 -1.94
CA SER A 3 2.05 12.34 -1.68
C SER A 3 2.45 10.88 -1.48
N ILE A 4 3.36 10.35 -2.30
CA ILE A 4 3.84 8.96 -2.19
C ILE A 4 4.59 8.76 -0.88
N LYS A 5 5.53 9.66 -0.59
CA LYS A 5 6.21 9.67 0.71
C LYS A 5 5.22 9.80 1.88
N GLY A 6 4.22 10.67 1.74
CA GLY A 6 3.17 10.84 2.76
C GLY A 6 2.34 9.56 2.98
N LEU A 7 1.99 8.83 1.92
CA LEU A 7 1.35 7.52 2.04
C LEU A 7 2.26 6.52 2.77
N HIS A 8 3.54 6.47 2.39
CA HIS A 8 4.50 5.58 2.99
C HIS A 8 4.60 5.78 4.50
N GLU A 9 4.83 7.03 4.92
CA GLU A 9 4.93 7.43 6.33
C GLU A 9 3.61 7.18 7.09
N ARG A 10 2.47 7.43 6.45
CA ARG A 10 1.14 7.20 7.05
C ARG A 10 0.92 5.72 7.34
N VAL A 11 1.11 4.82 6.38
CA VAL A 11 0.95 3.38 6.61
C VAL A 11 1.94 2.89 7.66
N ARG A 12 3.22 3.33 7.59
CA ARG A 12 4.23 3.00 8.61
C ARG A 12 3.78 3.40 10.02
N SER A 13 3.17 4.57 10.17
CA SER A 13 2.76 5.12 11.47
C SER A 13 1.61 4.37 12.15
N ILE A 14 0.83 3.59 11.39
CA ILE A 14 -0.33 2.86 11.91
C ILE A 14 -0.05 1.39 12.20
N LEU A 15 1.18 0.91 11.96
CA LEU A 15 1.58 -0.47 12.24
C LEU A 15 1.64 -0.70 13.76
N ASP A 16 1.11 -1.83 14.22
CA ASP A 16 1.12 -2.22 15.64
C ASP A 16 2.55 -2.60 16.07
N ASP A 17 3.24 -3.38 15.23
CA ASP A 17 4.63 -3.80 15.41
C ASP A 17 5.39 -3.75 14.07
N ILE A 18 6.64 -3.29 14.11
CA ILE A 18 7.57 -3.28 12.98
C ILE A 18 8.71 -4.24 13.28
N TYR A 19 8.93 -5.23 12.42
CA TYR A 19 9.97 -6.25 12.60
C TYR A 19 11.11 -6.16 11.60
N ILE A 20 10.95 -5.44 10.48
CA ILE A 20 12.05 -5.08 9.56
C ILE A 20 11.91 -3.62 9.17
N GLU A 21 12.99 -2.86 9.29
CA GLU A 21 13.10 -1.47 8.82
C GLU A 21 14.48 -1.27 8.19
N SER A 22 14.58 -1.57 6.90
CA SER A 22 15.82 -1.36 6.12
C SER A 22 15.49 -0.79 4.73
N HIS A 23 15.53 -1.62 3.69
CA HIS A 23 15.10 -1.28 2.33
C HIS A 23 13.59 -1.43 2.12
N GLU A 24 12.91 -2.04 3.09
CA GLU A 24 11.47 -2.22 3.18
C GLU A 24 11.07 -2.08 4.65
N VAL A 25 9.82 -1.68 4.88
CA VAL A 25 9.16 -1.71 6.18
C VAL A 25 8.26 -2.92 6.21
N ARG A 26 8.44 -3.82 7.17
CA ARG A 26 7.53 -4.93 7.40
C ARG A 26 6.95 -4.88 8.80
N GLY A 27 5.64 -4.99 8.88
CA GLY A 27 4.93 -4.93 10.14
C GLY A 27 3.61 -5.67 10.10
N VAL A 28 2.87 -5.54 11.20
CA VAL A 28 1.51 -6.06 11.32
C VAL A 28 0.56 -4.97 11.77
N ARG A 29 -0.69 -5.05 11.31
CA ARG A 29 -1.79 -4.22 11.80
C ARG A 29 -3.08 -5.01 11.76
N ASN A 30 -3.82 -5.11 12.86
CA ASN A 30 -5.12 -5.79 12.90
C ASN A 30 -5.09 -7.23 12.32
N GLY A 31 -3.97 -7.93 12.49
CA GLY A 31 -3.73 -9.27 11.95
C GLY A 31 -3.50 -9.33 10.43
N PHE A 32 -3.28 -8.18 9.78
CA PHE A 32 -2.70 -8.11 8.44
C PHE A 32 -1.18 -8.04 8.54
N GLU A 33 -0.50 -8.82 7.71
CA GLU A 33 0.91 -8.62 7.40
C GLU A 33 1.03 -7.53 6.35
N ILE A 34 1.92 -6.57 6.57
CA ILE A 34 2.09 -5.41 5.70
C ILE A 34 3.57 -5.31 5.33
N ILE A 35 3.83 -5.12 4.04
CA ILE A 35 5.16 -4.90 3.48
C ILE A 35 5.08 -3.62 2.65
N GLN A 36 5.96 -2.67 2.94
CA GLN A 36 6.12 -1.44 2.19
C GLN A 36 7.52 -1.31 1.67
N LYS A 37 7.64 -0.86 0.42
CA LYS A 37 8.92 -0.51 -0.17
C LYS A 37 8.78 0.83 -0.90
N TYR A 38 9.31 1.85 -0.24
CA TYR A 38 9.48 3.17 -0.81
C TYR A 38 10.83 3.26 -1.51
N SER A 39 10.85 3.84 -2.70
CA SER A 39 12.09 4.17 -3.39
C SER A 39 11.98 5.49 -4.13
N ARG A 40 13.12 6.12 -4.36
CA ARG A 40 13.23 7.36 -5.14
C ARG A 40 14.44 7.28 -6.05
N ASP A 41 14.21 7.36 -7.35
CA ASP A 41 15.26 7.36 -8.38
C ASP A 41 14.94 8.42 -9.44
N ASN A 42 15.92 9.23 -9.82
CA ASN A 42 15.78 10.29 -10.84
C ASN A 42 14.52 11.17 -10.65
N TYR A 43 14.25 11.61 -9.41
CA TYR A 43 13.06 12.38 -9.02
C TYR A 43 11.71 11.66 -9.14
N VAL A 44 11.69 10.38 -9.53
CA VAL A 44 10.51 9.53 -9.52
C VAL A 44 10.43 8.81 -8.18
N GLU A 45 9.38 9.09 -7.42
CA GLU A 45 9.04 8.34 -6.20
C GLU A 45 8.18 7.13 -6.56
N LYS A 46 8.39 6.03 -5.86
CA LYS A 46 7.61 4.78 -6.02
C LYS A 46 7.25 4.23 -4.65
N GLU A 47 6.04 3.71 -4.54
CA GLU A 47 5.59 2.92 -3.39
C GLU A 47 5.06 1.58 -3.90
N GLU A 48 5.61 0.51 -3.32
CA GLU A 48 5.05 -0.84 -3.40
C GLU A 48 4.48 -1.18 -2.02
N LEU A 49 3.17 -1.37 -1.94
CA LEU A 49 2.45 -1.74 -0.72
C LEU A 49 1.79 -3.10 -0.90
N TYR A 50 2.16 -4.05 -0.06
CA TYR A 50 1.56 -5.37 0.01
C TYR A 50 0.91 -5.58 1.37
N ILE A 51 -0.33 -6.06 1.37
CA ILE A 51 -1.15 -6.31 2.55
C ILE A 51 -1.70 -7.72 2.43
N ASN A 52 -1.53 -8.55 3.46
CA ASN A 52 -1.95 -9.95 3.42
C ASN A 52 -2.62 -10.37 4.72
N LYS A 53 -3.71 -11.13 4.60
CA LYS A 53 -4.37 -11.80 5.70
C LYS A 53 -5.10 -13.03 5.20
N LYS A 54 -4.55 -14.21 5.47
CA LYS A 54 -5.11 -15.52 5.09
C LYS A 54 -5.37 -15.63 3.58
N ASP A 55 -6.64 -15.61 3.19
CA ASP A 55 -7.18 -15.76 1.84
C ASP A 55 -7.43 -14.41 1.14
N TYR A 56 -7.06 -13.31 1.79
CA TYR A 56 -7.18 -11.95 1.27
C TYR A 56 -5.83 -11.26 1.19
N SER A 57 -5.48 -10.75 0.01
CA SER A 57 -4.28 -9.91 -0.17
C SER A 57 -4.53 -8.74 -1.11
N ILE A 58 -3.86 -7.62 -0.85
CA ILE A 58 -3.84 -6.42 -1.70
C ILE A 58 -2.38 -6.15 -2.07
N SER A 59 -2.12 -5.89 -3.34
CA SER A 59 -0.86 -5.36 -3.84
C SER A 59 -1.14 -4.06 -4.58
N LEU A 60 -0.60 -2.95 -4.09
CA LEU A 60 -0.67 -1.63 -4.69
C LEU A 60 0.74 -1.20 -5.13
N TYR A 61 0.87 -0.78 -6.38
CA TYR A 61 2.04 -0.05 -6.85
C TYR A 61 1.60 1.33 -7.32
N ILE A 62 2.34 2.35 -6.91
CA ILE A 62 2.19 3.71 -7.44
C ILE A 62 3.53 4.39 -7.67
N ASP A 63 3.57 5.30 -8.64
CA ASP A 63 4.70 6.19 -8.84
C ASP A 63 4.29 7.65 -9.09
N SER A 64 5.25 8.56 -8.94
CA SER A 64 5.01 10.00 -9.00
C SER A 64 4.78 10.50 -10.43
N ILE A 65 4.90 9.64 -11.44
CA ILE A 65 4.59 9.95 -12.85
C ILE A 65 3.16 9.56 -13.23
N GLY A 66 2.39 9.00 -12.31
CA GLY A 66 0.96 8.71 -12.48
C GLY A 66 0.65 7.27 -12.88
N THR A 67 1.61 6.35 -12.78
CA THR A 67 1.34 4.92 -12.92
C THR A 67 0.77 4.39 -11.61
N GLY A 68 -0.38 3.72 -11.68
CA GLY A 68 -0.96 2.97 -10.57
C GLY A 68 -1.41 1.59 -11.01
N SER A 69 -1.16 0.57 -10.20
CA SER A 69 -1.74 -0.76 -10.38
C SER A 69 -2.19 -1.34 -9.05
N LEU A 70 -3.35 -2.01 -9.09
CA LEU A 70 -3.95 -2.70 -7.96
C LEU A 70 -4.15 -4.16 -8.32
N THR A 71 -3.71 -5.04 -7.45
CA THR A 71 -4.10 -6.45 -7.48
C THR A 71 -4.76 -6.80 -6.16
N ILE A 72 -5.96 -7.38 -6.22
CA ILE A 72 -6.66 -7.92 -5.07
C ILE A 72 -6.82 -9.42 -5.29
N VAL A 73 -6.41 -10.20 -4.31
CA VAL A 73 -6.69 -11.63 -4.23
C VAL A 73 -7.67 -11.85 -3.09
N LYS A 74 -8.77 -12.53 -3.37
CA LYS A 74 -9.77 -12.89 -2.36
C LYS A 74 -10.41 -14.22 -2.71
N ASP A 75 -10.46 -15.16 -1.77
CA ASP A 75 -11.13 -16.46 -1.94
C ASP A 75 -10.61 -17.22 -3.18
N GLY A 76 -9.31 -17.12 -3.48
CA GLY A 76 -8.66 -17.73 -4.64
C GLY A 76 -8.93 -17.03 -5.98
N LYS A 77 -9.67 -15.92 -6.01
CA LYS A 77 -9.90 -15.09 -7.20
C LYS A 77 -8.91 -13.93 -7.24
N ILE A 78 -8.36 -13.65 -8.41
CA ILE A 78 -7.41 -12.57 -8.65
C ILE A 78 -8.06 -11.50 -9.53
N GLU A 79 -8.11 -10.26 -9.06
CA GLU A 79 -8.48 -9.08 -9.85
C GLU A 79 -7.26 -8.16 -9.93
N ALA A 80 -6.72 -7.96 -11.13
CA ALA A 80 -5.61 -7.04 -11.38
C ALA A 80 -6.03 -5.97 -12.37
N ARG A 81 -5.77 -4.69 -12.05
CA ARG A 81 -6.13 -3.56 -12.91
C ARG A 81 -5.17 -2.38 -12.75
N LYS A 82 -5.09 -1.55 -13.78
CA LYS A 82 -4.49 -0.22 -13.67
C LYS A 82 -5.46 0.70 -12.92
N ILE A 83 -4.91 1.64 -12.16
CA ILE A 83 -5.67 2.61 -11.39
C ILE A 83 -5.43 3.98 -12.00
N SER A 84 -6.49 4.74 -12.26
CA SER A 84 -6.37 6.15 -12.64
C SER A 84 -6.00 7.03 -11.45
N SER A 85 -5.51 8.25 -11.72
CA SER A 85 -5.26 9.24 -10.66
C SER A 85 -6.51 9.57 -9.85
N GLU A 86 -7.69 9.54 -10.47
CA GLU A 86 -8.98 9.79 -9.81
C GLU A 86 -9.37 8.66 -8.86
N GLU A 87 -9.12 7.41 -9.26
CA GLU A 87 -9.42 6.24 -8.42
C GLU A 87 -8.39 6.03 -7.30
N LEU A 88 -7.16 6.53 -7.47
CA LEU A 88 -6.07 6.29 -6.54
C LEU A 88 -6.40 6.78 -5.11
N GLU A 89 -6.92 8.01 -4.98
CA GLU A 89 -7.29 8.57 -3.67
C GLU A 89 -8.38 7.72 -2.99
N LYS A 90 -9.31 7.18 -3.78
CA LYS A 90 -10.36 6.28 -3.28
C LYS A 90 -9.79 4.94 -2.84
N THR A 91 -8.94 4.32 -3.65
CA THR A 91 -8.29 3.04 -3.33
C THR A 91 -7.43 3.16 -2.07
N ILE A 92 -6.66 4.23 -1.92
CA ILE A 92 -5.88 4.46 -0.69
C ILE A 92 -6.80 4.59 0.52
N LYS A 93 -7.88 5.38 0.43
CA LYS A 93 -8.85 5.48 1.54
C LYS A 93 -9.46 4.13 1.93
N GLU A 94 -9.82 3.30 0.95
CA GLU A 94 -10.33 1.95 1.20
C GLU A 94 -9.28 1.06 1.90
N ILE A 95 -8.02 1.11 1.45
CA ILE A 95 -6.91 0.40 2.08
C ILE A 95 -6.72 0.88 3.53
N MET A 96 -6.66 2.19 3.77
CA MET A 96 -6.48 2.74 5.12
C MET A 96 -7.64 2.32 6.05
N ALA A 97 -8.87 2.32 5.55
CA ALA A 97 -10.03 1.85 6.30
C ALA A 97 -9.92 0.36 6.68
N ILE A 98 -9.43 -0.50 5.77
CA ILE A 98 -9.16 -1.92 6.06
C ILE A 98 -8.12 -2.06 7.18
N LEU A 99 -7.12 -1.20 7.20
CA LEU A 99 -6.09 -1.16 8.24
C LEU A 99 -6.57 -0.49 9.54
N GLY A 100 -7.82 -0.03 9.59
CA GLY A 100 -8.42 0.60 10.76
C GLY A 100 -7.93 2.02 11.01
N ASP A 101 -7.51 2.73 9.96
CA ASP A 101 -7.17 4.15 9.99
C ASP A 101 -8.33 4.97 9.41
N ASN A 102 -9.07 5.64 10.29
CA ASN A 102 -10.23 6.47 9.95
C ASN A 102 -9.90 7.97 9.83
N SER A 103 -8.60 8.32 9.76
CA SER A 103 -8.09 9.70 9.71
C SER A 103 -8.36 10.41 8.38
#